data_AF-A0A0L6JLS6-F1
#
_entry.id   AF-A0A0L6JLS6-F1
#
_cell.length_a   1.000
_cell.length_b   1.000
_cell.length_c   1.000
_cell.angle_alpha   90.00
_cell.angle_beta   90.00
_cell.angle_gamma   90.00
#
_symmetry.space_group_name_H-M   'P 1'
#
loop_
_entity.id
_entity.type
_entity.pdbx_description
1 polymer ?
#
loop_
_entity_poly.entity_id
_entity_poly.type
_entity_poly.pdbx_seq_one_letter_code
_entity_poly.pdbx_strand_id
1 'polypeptide(L)'
;MLKPKILINEHIRNRITEERIKSGKSGIAISKDIGKSDAWVSLLENGRILSVKSSDLINLFKELLSINEEESEKYIEDLIKSNSKESSISDNNHNKEKLNIYDKPKDLINEDNFKKFVKDINAGLKFAFKNNEEYTFNQVVLFTRNMHFDLGFMLALMSFPYYKLDKLGFEDRQNFLEKVYELIKDFSNTTDDDELEIEFNK
;
A
#
# COMPACT_ATOMS: atom_id res chain seq x y z
N MET A 1 -5.33 -21.88 21.11
CA MET A 1 -4.69 -22.69 20.04
C MET A 1 -4.87 -21.97 18.71
N LEU A 2 -3.75 -21.56 18.12
CA LEU A 2 -3.73 -20.89 16.83
C LEU A 2 -4.18 -21.84 15.71
N LYS A 3 -4.86 -21.29 14.69
CA LYS A 3 -5.16 -22.04 13.46
C LYS A 3 -3.84 -22.54 12.85
N PRO A 4 -3.78 -23.65 12.09
CA PRO A 4 -2.53 -24.14 11.50
C PRO A 4 -1.85 -23.15 10.53
N LYS A 5 -2.66 -22.27 9.93
CA LYS A 5 -2.23 -21.25 8.98
C LYS A 5 -2.89 -19.93 9.33
N ILE A 6 -2.09 -18.86 9.40
CA ILE A 6 -2.53 -17.51 9.78
C ILE A 6 -2.45 -16.62 8.54
N LEU A 7 -3.51 -15.86 8.30
CA LEU A 7 -3.54 -14.80 7.29
C LEU A 7 -2.77 -13.59 7.81
N ILE A 8 -1.85 -13.07 7.00
CA ILE A 8 -1.04 -11.90 7.35
C ILE A 8 -1.75 -10.65 6.85
N ASN A 9 -2.58 -10.08 7.72
CA ASN A 9 -3.22 -8.80 7.49
C ASN A 9 -2.23 -7.64 7.72
N GLU A 10 -2.69 -6.41 7.45
CA GLU A 10 -1.88 -5.20 7.62
C GLU A 10 -1.43 -4.99 9.07
N HIS A 11 -2.29 -5.27 10.05
CA HIS A 11 -1.94 -5.18 11.47
C HIS A 11 -0.78 -6.13 11.86
N ILE A 12 -0.84 -7.41 11.48
CA ILE A 12 0.23 -8.38 11.77
C ILE A 12 1.54 -7.96 11.08
N ARG A 13 1.44 -7.50 9.83
CA ARG A 13 2.59 -7.06 9.04
C ARG A 13 3.28 -5.85 9.65
N ASN A 14 2.52 -4.81 10.00
CA ASN A 14 3.06 -3.62 10.63
C ASN A 14 3.76 -3.99 11.94
N ARG A 15 3.17 -4.92 12.69
CA ARG A 15 3.79 -5.36 13.93
C ARG A 15 5.10 -6.11 13.73
N ILE A 16 5.19 -6.98 12.73
CA ILE A 16 6.46 -7.65 12.36
C ILE A 16 7.52 -6.59 12.04
N THR A 17 7.19 -5.58 11.23
CA THR A 17 8.11 -4.50 10.85
C THR A 17 8.59 -3.69 12.06
N GLU A 18 7.66 -3.28 12.93
CA GLU A 18 7.95 -2.52 14.15
C GLU A 18 8.90 -3.28 15.08
N GLU A 19 8.58 -4.54 15.39
CA GLU A 19 9.39 -5.35 16.30
C GLU A 19 10.74 -5.70 15.68
N ARG A 20 10.82 -5.88 14.37
CA ARG A 20 12.10 -6.02 13.68
C ARG A 20 12.98 -4.78 13.84
N ILE A 21 12.43 -3.60 13.61
CA ILE A 21 13.18 -2.35 13.75
C ILE A 21 13.67 -2.17 15.19
N LYS A 22 12.81 -2.45 16.18
CA LYS A 22 13.19 -2.40 17.62
C LYS A 22 14.28 -3.40 17.98
N SER A 23 14.24 -4.61 17.39
CA SER A 23 15.27 -5.64 17.62
C SER A 23 16.63 -5.29 17.02
N GLY A 24 16.70 -4.32 16.09
CA GLY A 24 17.92 -3.94 15.38
C GLY A 24 18.45 -5.01 14.40
N LYS A 25 17.77 -6.16 14.26
CA LYS A 25 18.18 -7.25 13.37
C LYS A 25 17.72 -6.98 11.93
N SER A 26 18.54 -7.40 10.95
CA SER A 26 18.15 -7.34 9.54
C SER A 26 17.13 -8.44 9.22
N GLY A 27 16.22 -8.17 8.28
CA GLY A 27 15.25 -9.17 7.84
C GLY A 27 15.90 -10.44 7.27
N ILE A 28 17.11 -10.30 6.68
CA ILE A 28 17.92 -11.42 6.20
C ILE A 28 18.42 -12.27 7.36
N ALA A 29 18.96 -11.64 8.41
CA ALA A 29 19.46 -12.35 9.60
C ALA A 29 18.33 -13.15 10.26
N ILE A 30 17.19 -12.51 10.53
CA ILE A 30 16.04 -13.19 11.13
C ILE A 30 15.53 -14.32 10.23
N SER A 31 15.45 -14.10 8.92
CA SER A 31 15.02 -15.15 7.99
C SER A 31 15.92 -16.39 8.07
N LYS A 32 17.23 -16.20 8.20
CA LYS A 32 18.19 -17.30 8.35
C LYS A 32 18.04 -18.00 9.69
N ASP A 33 17.91 -17.24 10.77
CA ASP A 33 17.79 -17.77 12.14
C ASP A 33 16.55 -18.68 12.29
N ILE A 34 15.47 -18.38 11.56
CA ILE A 34 14.24 -19.19 11.54
C ILE A 34 14.17 -20.21 10.38
N GLY A 35 15.28 -20.42 9.64
CA GLY A 35 15.38 -21.42 8.59
C GLY A 35 14.55 -21.14 7.33
N LYS A 36 14.40 -19.87 6.94
CA LYS A 36 13.70 -19.39 5.74
C LYS A 36 14.66 -18.75 4.74
N SER A 37 14.18 -18.52 3.52
CA SER A 37 14.93 -17.81 2.48
C SER A 37 15.28 -16.39 2.93
N ASP A 38 16.43 -15.85 2.55
CA ASP A 38 16.91 -14.50 2.90
C ASP A 38 15.88 -13.38 2.69
N ALA A 39 14.99 -13.53 1.70
CA ALA A 39 13.94 -12.57 1.39
C ALA A 39 12.64 -12.75 2.20
N TRP A 40 12.49 -13.79 3.02
CA TRP A 40 11.19 -14.21 3.56
C TRP A 40 10.54 -13.16 4.46
N VAL A 41 11.29 -12.60 5.41
CA VAL A 41 10.80 -11.49 6.26
C VAL A 41 10.46 -10.27 5.40
N SER A 42 11.28 -9.93 4.40
CA SER A 42 11.00 -8.80 3.51
C SER A 42 9.74 -9.01 2.68
N LEU A 43 9.47 -10.23 2.21
CA LEU A 43 8.25 -10.56 1.48
C LEU A 43 7.01 -10.50 2.38
N LEU A 44 7.15 -10.81 3.67
CA LEU A 44 6.10 -10.62 4.67
C LEU A 44 5.81 -9.13 4.92
N GLU A 45 6.84 -8.36 5.23
CA GLU A 45 6.76 -6.91 5.51
C GLU A 45 6.22 -6.12 4.31
N ASN A 46 6.51 -6.56 3.09
CA ASN A 46 6.00 -5.95 1.86
C ASN A 46 4.65 -6.54 1.40
N GLY A 47 4.08 -7.49 2.14
CA GLY A 47 2.76 -8.04 1.85
C GLY A 47 2.65 -9.00 0.68
N ARG A 48 3.78 -9.48 0.16
CA ARG A 48 3.80 -10.49 -0.90
C ARG A 48 3.44 -11.88 -0.37
N ILE A 49 3.64 -12.14 0.92
CA ILE A 49 3.19 -13.37 1.60
C ILE A 49 1.86 -13.08 2.31
N LEU A 50 0.77 -13.65 1.80
CA LEU A 50 -0.59 -13.45 2.33
C LEU A 50 -0.90 -14.31 3.55
N SER A 51 -0.16 -15.40 3.75
CA SER A 51 -0.40 -16.35 4.84
C SER A 51 0.83 -17.19 5.15
N VAL A 52 0.97 -17.59 6.41
CA VAL A 52 2.11 -18.39 6.91
C VAL A 52 1.63 -19.48 7.84
N LYS A 53 2.47 -20.50 8.06
CA LYS A 53 2.22 -21.50 9.10
C LYS A 53 2.38 -20.83 10.47
N SER A 54 1.58 -21.24 11.43
CA SER A 54 1.63 -20.65 12.78
C SER A 54 2.97 -20.89 13.45
N SER A 55 3.58 -22.07 13.25
CA SER A 55 4.93 -22.37 13.70
C SER A 55 5.97 -21.37 13.18
N ASP A 56 5.83 -20.93 11.92
CA ASP A 56 6.76 -19.98 11.31
C ASP A 56 6.57 -18.57 11.91
N LEU A 57 5.32 -18.19 12.18
CA LEU A 57 5.00 -16.91 12.81
C LEU A 57 5.43 -16.86 14.28
N ILE A 58 5.26 -17.97 15.00
CA ILE A 58 5.73 -18.15 16.37
C ILE A 58 7.25 -18.03 16.41
N ASN A 59 7.97 -18.76 15.56
CA ASN A 59 9.43 -18.66 15.50
C ASN A 59 9.91 -17.25 15.15
N LEU A 60 9.20 -16.55 14.25
CA LEU A 60 9.49 -15.15 13.95
C LEU A 60 9.35 -14.26 15.19
N PHE A 61 8.23 -14.33 15.92
CA PHE A 61 8.02 -13.47 17.09
C PHE A 61 8.89 -13.85 18.29
N LYS A 62 9.21 -15.13 18.50
CA LYS A 62 10.25 -15.58 19.44
C LYS A 62 11.55 -14.84 19.18
N GLU A 63 11.95 -14.75 17.91
CA GLU A 63 13.25 -14.21 17.53
C GLU A 63 13.31 -12.68 17.47
N LEU A 64 12.16 -12.04 17.24
CA LEU A 64 11.97 -10.59 17.29
C LEU A 64 11.92 -10.06 18.72
N LEU A 65 11.18 -10.74 19.60
CA LEU A 65 10.90 -10.29 20.97
C LEU A 65 11.81 -10.93 22.02
N SER A 66 12.62 -11.93 21.63
CA SER A 66 13.44 -12.74 22.54
C SER A 66 12.61 -13.40 23.65
N ILE A 67 11.43 -13.92 23.29
CA ILE A 67 10.47 -14.55 24.19
C ILE A 67 10.38 -16.06 23.95
N ASN A 68 9.77 -16.77 24.89
CA ASN A 68 9.55 -18.21 24.73
C ASN A 68 8.36 -18.53 23.81
N GLU A 69 8.16 -19.81 23.52
CA GLU A 69 7.14 -20.27 22.59
C GLU A 69 5.71 -19.98 23.06
N GLU A 70 5.42 -20.24 24.32
CA GLU A 70 4.10 -20.03 24.93
C GLU A 70 3.73 -18.53 24.97
N GLU A 71 4.70 -17.69 25.33
CA GLU A 71 4.58 -16.23 25.30
C GLU A 71 4.34 -15.72 23.88
N SER A 72 5.05 -16.27 22.89
CA SER A 72 4.88 -15.89 21.49
C SER A 72 3.51 -16.31 20.94
N GLU A 73 3.03 -17.51 21.30
CA GLU A 73 1.69 -17.95 20.90
C GLU A 73 0.61 -17.03 21.47
N LYS A 74 0.71 -16.72 22.77
CA LYS A 74 -0.23 -15.81 23.45
C LYS A 74 -0.21 -14.42 22.82
N TYR A 75 0.98 -13.90 22.51
CA TYR A 75 1.15 -12.62 21.86
C TYR A 75 0.45 -12.55 20.50
N ILE A 76 0.61 -13.60 19.67
CA ILE A 76 -0.06 -13.68 18.37
C ILE A 76 -1.57 -13.80 18.53
N GLU A 77 -2.05 -14.57 19.52
CA GLU A 77 -3.49 -14.67 19.79
C GLU A 77 -4.09 -13.31 20.19
N ASP A 78 -3.42 -12.57 21.06
CA ASP A 78 -3.89 -11.25 21.50
C ASP A 78 -3.89 -10.25 20.34
N LEU A 79 -2.88 -10.32 19.47
CA LEU A 79 -2.77 -9.49 18.27
C LEU A 79 -3.85 -9.80 17.22
N ILE A 80 -4.28 -11.07 17.11
CA ILE A 80 -5.42 -11.44 16.26
C ILE A 80 -6.74 -10.96 16.89
N LYS A 81 -6.88 -11.05 18.22
CA LYS A 81 -8.09 -10.63 18.94
C LYS A 81 -8.29 -9.11 18.93
N SER A 82 -7.23 -8.30 19.09
CA SER A 82 -7.31 -6.84 19.02
C SER A 82 -7.90 -6.38 17.68
N ASN A 83 -7.45 -7.00 16.59
CA ASN A 83 -7.95 -6.75 15.24
C ASN A 83 -9.43 -7.15 15.02
N SER A 84 -9.98 -8.04 15.86
CA SER A 84 -11.39 -8.47 15.79
C SER A 84 -12.35 -7.63 16.64
N LYS A 85 -11.85 -6.91 17.66
CA LYS A 85 -12.70 -6.03 18.49
C LYS A 85 -12.99 -4.69 17.82
N GLU A 86 -12.11 -4.23 16.93
CA GLU A 86 -12.33 -3.03 16.11
C GLU A 86 -13.41 -3.24 15.03
N SER A 87 -13.75 -4.48 14.68
CA SER A 87 -14.78 -4.80 13.68
C SER A 87 -16.20 -4.97 14.27
N SER A 88 -16.36 -4.93 15.60
CA SER A 88 -17.66 -5.14 16.27
C SER A 88 -18.35 -3.87 16.79
N ILE A 89 -17.84 -2.67 16.46
CA ILE A 89 -18.49 -1.39 16.76
C ILE A 89 -18.61 -0.59 15.46
N SER A 90 -19.57 -0.94 14.60
CA SER A 90 -20.01 -0.04 13.52
C SER A 90 -21.41 -0.41 13.02
N ASP A 91 -22.40 -0.28 13.90
CA ASP A 91 -23.75 0.06 13.45
C ASP A 91 -24.06 1.46 13.98
N ASN A 92 -24.41 2.35 13.04
CA ASN A 92 -24.93 3.68 13.24
C ASN A 92 -24.00 4.68 13.93
N ASN A 93 -23.15 5.34 13.15
CA ASN A 93 -23.22 6.81 13.09
C ASN A 93 -22.44 7.35 11.88
N HIS A 94 -23.13 8.18 11.12
CA HIS A 94 -22.55 9.16 10.21
C HIS A 94 -21.49 9.98 10.96
N ASN A 95 -20.23 9.56 10.87
CA ASN A 95 -19.12 10.47 10.90
C ASN A 95 -18.28 10.14 9.68
N LYS A 96 -18.18 11.12 8.77
CA LYS A 96 -17.17 11.16 7.73
C LYS A 96 -15.82 10.94 8.43
N GLU A 97 -15.31 9.71 8.44
CA GLU A 97 -13.89 9.51 8.62
C GLU A 97 -13.24 10.30 7.50
N LYS A 98 -12.67 11.46 7.87
CA LYS A 98 -11.72 12.13 7.00
C LYS A 98 -10.71 11.07 6.66
N LEU A 99 -10.66 10.68 5.38
CA LEU A 99 -9.62 9.85 4.81
C LEU A 99 -8.30 10.41 5.36
N ASN A 100 -7.70 9.75 6.34
CA ASN A 100 -6.50 10.29 6.98
C ASN A 100 -5.33 9.89 6.09
N ILE A 101 -5.14 10.64 5.00
CA ILE A 101 -4.11 10.44 3.97
C ILE A 101 -2.67 10.65 4.51
N TYR A 102 -2.55 10.79 5.84
CA TYR A 102 -1.36 11.24 6.56
C TYR A 102 -0.78 10.23 7.55
N ASP A 103 -1.23 8.97 7.57
CA ASP A 103 -0.47 7.87 8.21
C ASP A 103 0.77 7.51 7.37
N LYS A 104 1.61 8.52 7.14
CA LYS A 104 2.93 8.39 6.54
C LYS A 104 3.93 8.26 7.70
N PRO A 105 4.80 7.23 7.70
CA PRO A 105 5.84 7.13 8.72
C PRO A 105 6.67 8.41 8.73
N LYS A 106 6.62 9.18 9.82
CA LYS A 106 7.35 10.46 9.96
C LYS A 106 8.85 10.27 9.73
N ASP A 107 9.35 9.08 10.02
CA ASP A 107 10.74 8.68 9.93
C ASP A 107 11.25 8.56 8.48
N LEU A 108 10.34 8.58 7.49
CA LEU A 108 10.69 8.56 6.06
C LEU A 108 10.84 9.96 5.45
N ILE A 109 10.49 11.02 6.19
CA ILE A 109 10.54 12.39 5.69
C ILE A 109 11.97 12.91 5.80
N ASN A 110 12.77 12.62 4.78
CA ASN A 110 14.10 13.21 4.60
C ASN A 110 14.41 13.39 3.11
N GLU A 111 15.43 14.21 2.83
CA GLU A 111 15.82 14.56 1.46
C GLU A 111 16.28 13.35 0.63
N ASP A 112 16.92 12.37 1.26
CA ASP A 112 17.43 11.18 0.57
C ASP A 112 16.29 10.26 0.10
N ASN A 113 15.29 10.05 0.95
CA ASN A 113 14.08 9.31 0.60
C ASN A 113 13.29 10.06 -0.48
N PHE A 114 13.18 11.39 -0.40
CA PHE A 114 12.55 12.19 -1.45
C PHE A 114 13.28 11.99 -2.80
N LYS A 115 14.61 12.11 -2.83
CA LYS A 115 15.43 11.87 -4.03
C LYS A 115 15.24 10.46 -4.58
N LYS A 116 15.17 9.45 -3.69
CA LYS A 116 14.91 8.06 -4.06
C LYS A 116 13.56 7.91 -4.74
N PHE A 117 12.48 8.43 -4.15
CA PHE A 117 11.14 8.34 -4.74
C PHE A 117 11.02 9.07 -6.07
N VAL A 118 11.63 10.26 -6.19
CA VAL A 118 11.69 10.99 -7.47
C VAL A 118 12.44 10.20 -8.54
N LYS A 119 13.54 9.53 -8.17
CA LYS A 119 14.29 8.65 -9.08
C LYS A 119 13.43 7.46 -9.55
N ASP A 120 12.66 6.86 -8.66
CA ASP A 120 11.78 5.72 -8.97
C ASP A 120 10.64 6.14 -9.91
N ILE A 121 10.00 7.29 -9.66
CA ILE A 121 8.99 7.87 -10.56
C ILE A 121 9.57 8.10 -11.96
N ASN A 122 10.75 8.73 -12.03
CA ASN A 122 11.43 8.99 -13.30
C ASN A 122 11.79 7.70 -14.05
N ALA A 123 12.18 6.64 -13.33
CA ALA A 123 12.46 5.35 -13.94
C ALA A 123 11.19 4.72 -14.54
N GLY A 124 10.06 4.80 -13.84
CA GLY A 124 8.76 4.34 -14.32
C GLY A 124 8.31 5.05 -15.60
N LEU A 125 8.38 6.39 -15.62
CA LEU A 125 8.03 7.18 -16.80
C LEU A 125 8.94 6.87 -18.00
N LYS A 126 10.25 6.72 -17.77
CA LYS A 126 11.20 6.31 -18.83
C LYS A 126 10.90 4.93 -19.38
N PHE A 127 10.49 3.99 -18.52
CA PHE A 127 10.10 2.65 -18.95
C PHE A 127 8.82 2.69 -19.78
N ALA A 128 7.80 3.42 -19.34
CA ALA A 128 6.55 3.59 -20.08
C ALA A 128 6.79 4.21 -21.47
N PHE A 129 7.60 5.27 -21.53
CA PHE A 129 7.93 5.96 -22.79
C PHE A 129 8.63 5.05 -23.80
N LYS A 130 9.53 4.17 -23.33
CA LYS A 130 10.18 3.17 -24.19
C LYS A 130 9.21 2.13 -24.76
N ASN A 131 8.10 1.85 -24.08
CA ASN A 131 7.12 0.85 -24.50
C ASN A 131 6.02 1.45 -25.38
N ASN A 132 5.59 2.68 -25.11
CA ASN A 132 4.62 3.42 -25.91
C ASN A 132 4.92 4.92 -25.85
N GLU A 133 5.66 5.40 -26.84
CA GLU A 133 6.22 6.74 -26.89
C GLU A 133 5.13 7.82 -26.92
N GLU A 134 4.24 7.73 -27.90
CA GLU A 134 3.19 8.72 -28.16
C GLU A 134 2.21 8.81 -26.98
N TYR A 135 1.71 7.66 -26.52
CA TYR A 135 0.79 7.62 -25.38
C TYR A 135 1.46 8.22 -24.14
N THR A 136 2.67 7.79 -23.79
CA THR A 136 3.34 8.28 -22.59
C THR A 136 3.67 9.77 -22.70
N PHE A 137 4.09 10.26 -23.86
CA PHE A 137 4.33 11.68 -24.09
C PHE A 137 3.07 12.50 -23.83
N ASN A 138 1.94 12.10 -24.40
CA ASN A 138 0.65 12.78 -24.21
C ASN A 138 0.23 12.79 -22.73
N GLN A 139 0.37 11.66 -22.03
CA GLN A 139 0.07 11.58 -20.59
C GLN A 139 0.98 12.50 -19.76
N VAL A 140 2.29 12.59 -20.05
CA VAL A 140 3.22 13.47 -19.33
C VAL A 140 2.93 14.95 -19.59
N VAL A 141 2.54 15.32 -20.82
CA VAL A 141 2.11 16.68 -21.16
C VAL A 141 0.87 17.07 -20.37
N LEU A 142 -0.16 16.21 -20.35
CA LEU A 142 -1.38 16.45 -19.57
C LEU A 142 -1.09 16.53 -18.07
N PHE A 143 -0.26 15.62 -17.55
CA PHE A 143 0.16 15.63 -16.16
C PHE A 143 0.82 16.96 -15.78
N THR A 144 1.71 17.48 -16.64
CA THR A 144 2.39 18.76 -16.41
C THR A 144 1.41 19.93 -16.43
N ARG A 145 0.44 19.95 -17.36
CA ARG A 145 -0.62 20.96 -17.41
C ARG A 145 -1.46 20.95 -16.13
N ASN A 146 -1.85 19.77 -15.66
CA ASN A 146 -2.61 19.62 -14.42
C ASN A 146 -1.84 20.16 -13.22
N MET A 147 -0.53 19.89 -13.13
CA MET A 147 0.31 20.39 -12.04
C MET A 147 0.49 21.92 -12.06
N HIS A 148 0.35 22.57 -13.23
CA HIS A 148 0.35 24.03 -13.35
C HIS A 148 -0.98 24.69 -12.99
N PHE A 149 -2.11 23.96 -13.05
CA PHE A 149 -3.41 24.46 -12.62
C PHE A 149 -3.44 24.73 -11.11
N ASP A 150 -3.24 23.68 -10.31
CA ASP A 150 -3.08 23.80 -8.86
C ASP A 150 -2.25 22.61 -8.33
N LEU A 151 -1.00 22.91 -7.98
CA LEU A 151 -0.06 21.91 -7.49
C LEU A 151 -0.53 21.23 -6.20
N GLY A 152 -1.10 21.98 -5.25
CA GLY A 152 -1.53 21.45 -3.97
C GLY A 152 -2.71 20.49 -4.12
N PHE A 153 -3.69 20.89 -4.93
CA PHE A 153 -4.84 20.06 -5.29
C PHE A 153 -4.43 18.79 -6.02
N MET A 154 -3.55 18.89 -7.03
CA MET A 154 -3.10 17.72 -7.78
C MET A 154 -2.26 16.76 -6.93
N LEU A 155 -1.42 17.28 -6.01
CA LEU A 155 -0.71 16.45 -5.03
C LEU A 155 -1.68 15.70 -4.11
N ALA A 156 -2.79 16.32 -3.72
CA ALA A 156 -3.83 15.66 -2.93
C ALA A 156 -4.50 14.53 -3.73
N LEU A 157 -4.89 14.78 -4.99
CA LEU A 157 -5.47 13.74 -5.86
C LEU A 157 -4.52 12.56 -6.10
N MET A 158 -3.23 12.83 -6.33
CA MET A 158 -2.21 11.79 -6.49
C MET A 158 -1.95 11.01 -5.20
N SER A 159 -2.26 11.58 -4.04
CA SER A 159 -2.04 10.92 -2.76
C SER A 159 -3.09 9.86 -2.42
N PHE A 160 -4.15 9.72 -3.22
CA PHE A 160 -5.12 8.65 -3.04
C PHE A 160 -4.46 7.28 -3.19
N PRO A 161 -4.88 6.29 -2.39
CA PRO A 161 -4.20 5.00 -2.31
C PRO A 161 -4.60 4.08 -3.48
N TYR A 162 -4.39 4.51 -4.73
CA TYR A 162 -4.72 3.74 -5.93
C TYR A 162 -4.03 2.37 -5.97
N TYR A 163 -2.89 2.21 -5.28
CA TYR A 163 -2.22 0.92 -5.11
C TYR A 163 -3.08 -0.12 -4.38
N LYS A 164 -4.10 0.29 -3.60
CA LYS A 164 -5.07 -0.61 -2.97
C LYS A 164 -6.09 -1.19 -3.96
N LEU A 165 -6.08 -0.72 -5.21
CA LEU A 165 -6.90 -1.23 -6.32
C LEU A 165 -6.19 -2.33 -7.12
N ASP A 166 -5.04 -2.83 -6.64
CA ASP A 166 -4.23 -3.84 -7.31
C ASP A 166 -4.99 -5.13 -7.66
N LYS A 167 -5.99 -5.48 -6.86
CA LYS A 167 -6.87 -6.65 -7.07
C LYS A 167 -7.97 -6.45 -8.12
N LEU A 168 -8.22 -5.21 -8.57
CA LEU A 168 -9.23 -4.96 -9.58
C LEU A 168 -8.81 -5.57 -10.92
N GLY A 169 -9.75 -6.28 -11.57
CA GLY A 169 -9.61 -6.74 -12.94
C GLY A 169 -9.62 -5.58 -13.93
N PHE A 170 -9.34 -5.87 -15.20
CA PHE A 170 -9.31 -4.85 -16.25
C PHE A 170 -10.64 -4.09 -16.35
N GLU A 171 -11.78 -4.80 -16.39
CA GLU A 171 -13.11 -4.20 -16.50
C GLU A 171 -13.44 -3.29 -15.31
N ASP A 172 -13.12 -3.71 -14.09
CA ASP A 172 -13.34 -2.88 -12.89
C ASP A 172 -12.49 -1.62 -12.89
N ARG A 173 -11.26 -1.68 -13.45
CA ARG A 173 -10.39 -0.51 -13.60
C ARG A 173 -10.96 0.46 -14.64
N GLN A 174 -11.52 -0.03 -15.74
CA GLN A 174 -12.19 0.81 -16.74
C GLN A 174 -13.41 1.51 -16.14
N ASN A 175 -14.29 0.75 -15.48
CA ASN A 175 -15.46 1.31 -14.80
C ASN A 175 -15.07 2.34 -13.71
N PHE A 176 -13.96 2.11 -13.01
CA PHE A 176 -13.42 3.10 -12.08
C PHE A 176 -13.04 4.40 -12.80
N LEU A 177 -12.32 4.32 -13.93
CA LEU A 177 -11.88 5.47 -14.69
C LEU A 177 -13.05 6.25 -15.31
N GLU A 178 -14.07 5.55 -15.81
CA GLU A 178 -15.34 6.14 -16.28
C GLU A 178 -16.02 6.94 -15.18
N LYS A 179 -16.11 6.40 -13.96
CA LYS A 179 -16.69 7.13 -12.82
C LYS A 179 -15.90 8.37 -12.43
N VAL A 180 -14.57 8.31 -12.53
CA VAL A 180 -13.71 9.49 -12.29
C VAL A 180 -13.95 10.55 -13.37
N TYR A 181 -14.10 10.12 -14.62
CA TYR A 181 -14.41 11.01 -15.74
C TYR A 181 -15.75 11.72 -15.56
N GLU A 182 -16.82 10.98 -15.27
CA GLU A 182 -18.15 11.55 -15.01
C GLU A 182 -18.12 12.54 -13.84
N LEU A 183 -17.38 12.20 -12.77
CA LEU A 183 -17.19 13.12 -11.65
C LEU A 183 -16.53 14.43 -12.09
N ILE A 184 -15.48 14.37 -12.92
CA ILE A 184 -14.83 15.58 -13.43
C ILE A 184 -15.81 16.39 -14.28
N LYS A 185 -16.58 15.71 -15.15
CA LYS A 185 -17.60 16.32 -16.01
C LYS A 185 -18.64 17.11 -15.21
N ASP A 186 -19.11 16.55 -14.09
CA ASP A 186 -20.05 17.22 -13.18
C ASP A 186 -19.52 18.55 -12.62
N PHE A 187 -18.19 18.69 -12.48
CA PHE A 187 -17.56 19.91 -11.98
C PHE A 187 -17.06 20.85 -13.08
N SER A 188 -16.93 20.40 -14.33
CA SER A 188 -16.23 21.18 -15.37
C SER A 188 -17.10 22.18 -16.13
N ASN A 189 -18.41 22.28 -15.91
CA ASN A 189 -19.34 23.13 -16.70
C ASN A 189 -19.22 22.92 -18.22
N THR A 190 -18.56 21.85 -18.67
CA THR A 190 -18.33 21.54 -20.08
C THR A 190 -19.62 20.95 -20.65
N THR A 191 -20.22 21.65 -21.61
CA THR A 191 -21.25 21.10 -22.49
C THR A 191 -20.68 19.95 -23.31
N ASP A 192 -21.52 19.02 -23.75
CA ASP A 192 -21.15 17.75 -24.42
C ASP A 192 -20.20 17.88 -25.65
N ASP A 193 -19.92 19.10 -26.14
CA ASP A 193 -19.04 19.39 -27.27
C ASP A 193 -17.53 19.45 -26.93
N ASP A 194 -17.13 19.45 -25.64
CA ASP A 194 -15.72 19.42 -25.21
C ASP A 194 -15.31 17.98 -24.82
N GLU A 195 -15.47 17.01 -25.72
CA GLU A 195 -15.03 15.63 -25.49
C GLU A 195 -13.54 15.58 -25.15
N LEU A 196 -13.25 15.38 -23.87
CA LEU A 196 -11.95 14.92 -23.40
C LEU A 196 -11.85 13.44 -23.80
N GLU A 197 -11.43 13.17 -25.05
CA GLU A 197 -11.05 11.83 -25.49
C GLU A 197 -9.87 11.32 -24.65
N ILE A 198 -10.17 10.57 -23.59
CA ILE A 198 -9.19 9.75 -22.91
C ILE A 198 -9.33 8.34 -23.47
N GLU A 199 -8.54 8.03 -24.50
CA GLU A 199 -8.42 6.65 -24.97
C GLU A 199 -7.69 5.81 -23.91
N PHE A 200 -8.46 4.99 -23.18
CA PHE A 200 -7.91 3.95 -22.32
C PHE A 200 -7.47 2.78 -23.19
N ASN A 201 -6.20 2.74 -23.58
CA ASN A 201 -5.64 1.64 -24.36
C ASN A 201 -5.76 0.29 -23.62
N LYS A 202 -6.17 -0.74 -24.38
CA LYS A 202 -6.25 -2.16 -23.97
C LYS A 202 -4.88 -2.80 -23.84
#